data_AF-A0A1I8GPI5-F1
#
_entry.id   AF-A0A1I8GPI5-F1
#
_cell.length_a   1.000
_cell.length_b   1.000
_cell.length_c   1.000
_cell.angle_alpha   90.00
_cell.angle_beta   90.00
_cell.angle_gamma   90.00
#
_symmetry.space_group_name_H-M   'P 1'
#
loop_
_entity.id
_entity.type
_entity.pdbx_description
1 polymer ?
#
loop_
_entity_poly.entity_id
_entity_poly.type
_entity_poly.pdbx_seq_one_letter_code
_entity_poly.pdbx_strand_id
1 'polypeptide(L)'
;LLVPLLSAVEEDWLALACFSRLVSRLRPPQSAAESFAITDESATCAQPGASCAQPGAIPDPRVSALRLLLQSLDPQLHGHLQRCGGRGCHGCSAKPFERFQRWFLYDFKFEFPHDDIMLVWETVWAASELLGSSDSFSAFVAMAMLQEYRRQILDRDLDFDQIMQFYDEMGGRHNTQRILRWARELVASVIRLCKARV
;
A
#
# COMPACT_ATOMS: atom_id res chain seq x y z
N LEU A 1 -1.66 13.44 -9.68
CA LEU A 1 -2.26 13.72 -8.36
C LEU A 1 -3.13 14.97 -8.36
N LEU A 2 -2.70 16.08 -8.97
CA LEU A 2 -3.51 17.31 -9.02
C LEU A 2 -4.74 17.22 -9.95
N VAL A 3 -4.63 16.56 -11.11
CA VAL A 3 -5.69 16.55 -12.14
C VAL A 3 -7.06 16.12 -11.62
N PRO A 4 -7.24 15.00 -10.87
CA PRO A 4 -8.57 14.64 -10.36
C PRO A 4 -9.15 15.67 -9.40
N LEU A 5 -8.31 16.40 -8.66
CA LEU A 5 -8.75 17.45 -7.74
C LEU A 5 -9.29 18.66 -8.51
N LEU A 6 -8.59 19.08 -9.57
CA LEU A 6 -9.05 20.16 -10.45
C LEU A 6 -10.34 19.79 -11.20
N SER A 7 -10.53 18.51 -11.54
CA SER A 7 -11.76 18.04 -12.19
C SER A 7 -12.94 17.95 -11.25
N ALA A 8 -12.72 17.64 -9.97
CA ALA A 8 -13.79 17.35 -9.01
C ALA A 8 -14.15 18.52 -8.10
N VAL A 9 -13.25 19.49 -7.95
CA VAL A 9 -13.44 20.66 -7.09
C VAL A 9 -13.56 21.90 -7.97
N GLU A 10 -14.72 22.56 -7.94
CA GLU A 10 -15.01 23.73 -8.78
C GLU A 10 -14.09 24.93 -8.48
N GLU A 11 -13.67 25.06 -7.22
CA GLU A 11 -12.86 26.18 -6.74
C GLU A 11 -11.37 25.82 -6.75
N ASP A 12 -10.58 26.51 -7.56
CA ASP A 12 -9.14 26.26 -7.72
C ASP A 12 -8.37 26.28 -6.39
N TRP A 13 -8.71 27.21 -5.49
CA TRP A 13 -8.04 27.33 -4.20
C TRP A 13 -8.35 26.15 -3.26
N LEU A 14 -9.57 25.58 -3.33
CA LEU A 14 -9.93 24.37 -2.61
C LEU A 14 -9.20 23.17 -3.20
N ALA A 15 -9.12 23.07 -4.53
CA ALA A 15 -8.36 22.01 -5.21
C ALA A 15 -6.88 22.03 -4.79
N LEU A 16 -6.27 23.22 -4.70
CA LEU A 16 -4.90 23.41 -4.20
C LEU A 16 -4.75 23.06 -2.72
N ALA A 17 -5.73 23.39 -1.87
CA ALA A 17 -5.74 23.01 -0.47
C ALA A 17 -5.82 21.49 -0.29
N CYS A 18 -6.71 20.82 -1.03
CA CYS A 18 -6.81 19.36 -1.07
C CYS A 18 -5.51 18.73 -1.59
N PHE A 19 -4.88 19.33 -2.60
CA PHE A 19 -3.60 18.85 -3.12
C PHE A 19 -2.48 18.98 -2.09
N SER A 20 -2.42 20.10 -1.36
CA SER A 20 -1.46 20.30 -0.27
C SER A 20 -1.63 19.25 0.83
N ARG A 21 -2.88 18.94 1.21
CA ARG A 21 -3.21 17.87 2.17
C ARG A 21 -2.77 16.50 1.65
N LEU A 22 -3.04 16.19 0.38
CA LEU A 22 -2.62 14.95 -0.26
C LEU A 22 -1.10 14.79 -0.26
N VAL A 23 -0.36 15.82 -0.69
CA VAL A 23 1.11 15.81 -0.73
C VAL A 23 1.71 15.68 0.66
N SER A 24 1.12 16.33 1.66
CA SER A 24 1.56 16.23 3.06
C SER A 24 1.48 14.80 3.59
N ARG A 25 0.44 14.04 3.20
CA ARG A 25 0.30 12.62 3.53
C ARG A 25 1.33 11.73 2.82
N LEU A 26 1.71 12.07 1.59
CA LEU A 26 2.65 11.26 0.80
C LEU A 26 4.11 11.45 1.23
N ARG A 27 4.41 12.50 2.00
CA ARG A 27 5.76 12.74 2.51
C ARG A 27 6.09 11.75 3.63
N PRO A 28 7.26 11.07 3.60
CA PRO A 28 7.69 10.24 4.71
C PRO A 28 7.84 11.11 5.99
N PRO A 29 7.56 10.54 7.18
CA PRO A 29 7.69 11.27 8.44
C PRO A 29 9.14 11.76 8.61
N GLN A 30 9.32 13.08 8.79
CA GLN A 30 10.64 13.72 8.89
C GLN A 30 11.46 13.19 10.08
N SER A 31 10.81 12.70 11.14
CA SER A 31 11.47 12.19 12.35
C SER A 31 12.25 10.89 12.17
N ALA A 32 11.97 10.11 11.12
CA ALA A 32 12.66 8.84 10.87
C ALA A 32 13.97 9.00 10.08
N ALA A 33 14.18 10.15 9.43
CA ALA A 33 15.41 10.45 8.70
C ALA A 33 16.59 10.75 9.65
N GLU A 34 16.32 11.22 10.87
CA GLU A 34 17.36 11.55 11.85
C GLU A 34 17.79 10.34 12.69
N SER A 35 16.92 9.34 12.87
CA SER A 35 17.23 8.14 13.67
C SER A 35 17.97 7.04 12.90
N PHE A 36 17.98 7.07 11.56
CA PHE A 36 18.59 6.04 10.72
C PHE A 36 20.05 6.34 10.34
N ALA A 37 20.58 7.51 10.71
CA ALA A 37 21.97 7.89 10.46
C ALA A 37 22.99 7.17 11.35
N ILE A 38 22.54 6.28 12.24
CA ILE A 38 23.40 5.50 13.14
C ILE A 38 22.95 4.04 13.01
N THR A 39 23.88 3.17 12.60
CA THR A 39 23.73 1.72 12.36
C THR A 39 23.12 1.31 11.02
N ASP A 40 23.95 1.09 9.99
CA ASP A 40 24.20 -0.25 9.44
C ASP A 40 25.28 -0.17 8.34
N GLU A 41 26.53 -0.50 8.69
CA GLU A 41 27.71 -0.40 7.82
C GLU A 41 28.10 -1.75 7.18
N SER A 42 27.22 -2.75 7.17
CA SER A 42 27.58 -4.10 6.72
C SER A 42 26.52 -4.81 5.88
N ALA A 43 26.39 -4.41 4.61
CA ALA A 43 25.84 -5.28 3.57
C ALA A 43 26.37 -4.88 2.17
N THR A 44 27.64 -5.14 1.91
CA THR A 44 28.25 -4.93 0.58
C THR A 44 27.95 -6.13 -0.32
N CYS A 45 26.92 -6.04 -1.16
CA CYS A 45 26.78 -6.95 -2.32
C CYS A 45 27.58 -6.37 -3.50
N ALA A 46 28.73 -6.98 -3.77
CA ALA A 46 29.55 -6.65 -4.93
C ALA A 46 29.02 -7.39 -6.18
N GLN A 47 28.26 -6.71 -7.05
CA GLN A 47 28.22 -6.99 -8.50
C GLN A 47 27.86 -5.73 -9.32
N PRO A 48 28.53 -5.49 -10.47
CA PRO A 48 28.25 -4.35 -11.33
C PRO A 48 27.11 -4.70 -12.31
N GLY A 49 25.95 -4.05 -12.19
CA GLY A 49 24.91 -4.06 -13.23
C GLY A 49 23.49 -4.39 -12.79
N ALA A 50 23.26 -4.83 -11.55
CA ALA A 50 21.91 -4.96 -10.99
C ALA A 50 21.61 -3.72 -10.14
N SER A 51 20.57 -2.97 -10.50
CA SER A 51 20.04 -1.89 -9.65
C SER A 51 19.35 -2.52 -8.44
N CYS A 52 20.16 -2.93 -7.46
CA CYS A 52 19.68 -3.25 -6.13
C CYS A 52 19.17 -1.96 -5.50
N ALA A 53 17.93 -1.99 -5.02
CA ALA A 53 17.28 -0.88 -4.34
C ALA A 53 18.21 -0.28 -3.29
N GLN A 54 18.29 1.06 -3.25
CA GLN A 54 19.22 1.76 -2.38
C GLN A 54 18.97 1.41 -0.89
N PRO A 55 20.01 1.07 -0.12
CA PRO A 55 19.88 0.95 1.33
C PRO A 55 19.70 2.37 1.90
N GLY A 56 18.51 2.68 2.41
CA GLY A 56 18.24 4.00 3.01
C GLY A 56 16.81 4.52 2.88
N ALA A 57 15.92 3.85 2.13
CA ALA A 57 14.51 4.24 2.11
C ALA A 57 13.82 3.78 3.41
N ILE A 58 13.39 4.72 4.25
CA ILE A 58 12.52 4.43 5.39
C ILE A 58 11.24 3.78 4.84
N PRO A 59 10.92 2.53 5.22
CA PRO A 59 9.73 1.86 4.74
C PRO A 59 8.49 2.65 5.17
N ASP A 60 7.62 2.95 4.22
CA ASP A 60 6.35 3.62 4.50
C ASP A 60 5.60 2.85 5.61
N PRO A 61 5.19 3.50 6.72
CA PRO A 61 4.52 2.82 7.83
C PRO A 61 3.25 2.08 7.39
N ARG A 62 2.62 2.50 6.29
CA ARG A 62 1.45 1.85 5.69
C ARG A 62 1.79 0.47 5.10
N VAL A 63 3.01 0.27 4.61
CA VAL A 63 3.50 -1.05 4.16
C VAL A 63 3.65 -2.00 5.34
N SER A 64 4.16 -1.51 6.48
CA SER A 64 4.24 -2.28 7.71
C SER A 64 2.84 -2.64 8.24
N ALA A 65 1.90 -1.69 8.20
CA ALA A 65 0.51 -1.95 8.55
C ALA A 65 -0.12 -3.01 7.64
N LEU A 66 0.07 -2.92 6.32
CA LEU A 66 -0.39 -3.93 5.36
C LEU A 66 0.17 -5.33 5.67
N ARG A 67 1.45 -5.42 6.00
CA ARG A 67 2.08 -6.69 6.39
C ARG A 67 1.41 -7.30 7.62
N LEU A 68 1.13 -6.50 8.64
CA LEU A 68 0.46 -6.95 9.87
C LEU A 68 -1.01 -7.35 9.61
N LEU A 69 -1.71 -6.61 8.75
CA LEU A 69 -3.07 -6.96 8.33
C LEU A 69 -3.11 -8.30 7.59
N LEU A 70 -2.19 -8.51 6.64
CA LEU A 70 -2.05 -9.80 5.95
C LEU A 70 -1.75 -10.93 6.93
N GLN A 71 -0.78 -10.74 7.83
CA GLN A 71 -0.40 -11.76 8.80
C GLN A 71 -1.54 -12.14 9.75
N SER A 72 -2.37 -11.16 10.15
CA SER A 72 -3.44 -11.38 11.13
C SER A 72 -4.76 -11.85 10.52
N LEU A 73 -5.13 -11.36 9.33
CA LEU A 73 -6.41 -11.63 8.70
C LEU A 73 -6.34 -12.73 7.64
N ASP A 74 -5.20 -12.89 6.95
CA ASP A 74 -5.02 -13.91 5.91
C ASP A 74 -3.60 -14.51 5.91
N PRO A 75 -3.28 -15.38 6.90
CA PRO A 75 -1.96 -15.99 7.02
C PRO A 75 -1.55 -16.80 5.78
N GLN A 76 -2.51 -17.36 5.05
CA GLN A 76 -2.25 -18.15 3.85
C GLN A 76 -1.72 -17.28 2.72
N LEU A 77 -2.40 -16.16 2.42
CA LEU A 77 -1.93 -15.20 1.41
C LEU A 77 -0.60 -14.55 1.84
N HIS A 78 -0.47 -14.23 3.12
CA HIS A 78 0.77 -13.72 3.69
C HIS A 78 1.96 -14.67 3.45
N GLY A 79 1.81 -15.95 3.79
CA GLY A 79 2.84 -16.98 3.58
C GLY A 79 3.10 -17.27 2.10
N HIS A 80 2.11 -17.11 1.23
CA HIS A 80 2.31 -17.18 -0.23
C HIS A 80 3.22 -16.05 -0.72
N LEU A 81 2.89 -14.80 -0.40
CA LEU A 81 3.66 -13.62 -0.80
C LEU A 81 5.10 -13.66 -0.26
N GLN A 82 5.30 -14.14 0.97
CA GLN A 82 6.64 -14.35 1.54
C GLN A 82 7.47 -15.36 0.74
N ARG A 83 6.87 -16.51 0.38
CA ARG A 83 7.56 -17.56 -0.39
C ARG A 83 7.85 -17.12 -1.82
N CYS A 84 6.91 -16.43 -2.47
CA CYS A 84 7.07 -15.93 -3.83
C CYS A 84 8.20 -14.88 -3.94
N GLY A 85 8.36 -14.04 -2.91
CA GLY A 85 9.43 -13.04 -2.86
C GLY A 85 10.86 -13.61 -2.89
N GLY A 86 11.03 -14.92 -2.62
CA GLY A 86 12.33 -15.60 -2.62
C GLY A 86 12.63 -16.47 -3.85
N ARG A 87 11.68 -16.65 -4.79
CA ARG A 87 11.86 -17.61 -5.90
C ARG A 87 12.60 -17.06 -7.12
N GLY A 88 12.72 -15.74 -7.27
CA GLY A 88 13.33 -15.10 -8.46
C GLY A 88 14.72 -14.48 -8.24
N CYS A 89 15.25 -14.46 -7.02
CA CYS A 89 16.56 -13.89 -6.75
C CYS A 89 17.40 -14.84 -5.89
N HIS A 90 18.37 -15.50 -6.51
CA HIS A 90 19.42 -16.24 -5.83
C HIS A 90 20.24 -15.26 -4.96
N GLY A 91 19.79 -14.99 -3.73
CA GLY A 91 20.59 -14.32 -2.70
C GLY A 91 20.26 -12.87 -2.35
N CYS A 92 19.28 -12.19 -2.97
CA CYS A 92 18.83 -10.88 -2.46
C CYS A 92 17.68 -11.05 -1.46
N SER A 93 17.84 -10.44 -0.28
CA SER A 93 16.78 -10.20 0.69
C SER A 93 15.79 -9.14 0.16
N ALA A 94 15.22 -9.37 -1.02
CA ALA A 94 14.16 -8.52 -1.55
C ALA A 94 12.92 -8.78 -0.71
N LYS A 95 12.53 -7.82 0.12
CA LYS A 95 11.33 -7.93 0.95
C LYS A 95 10.12 -7.76 0.01
N PRO A 96 9.32 -8.82 -0.27
CA PRO A 96 8.24 -8.75 -1.26
C PRO A 96 7.26 -7.60 -0.98
N PHE A 97 7.06 -7.29 0.30
CA PHE A 97 6.14 -6.23 0.71
C PHE A 97 6.57 -4.81 0.32
N GLU A 98 7.87 -4.56 0.11
CA GLU A 98 8.35 -3.21 -0.25
C GLU A 98 7.91 -2.81 -1.66
N ARG A 99 7.60 -3.75 -2.57
CA ARG A 99 7.09 -3.40 -3.90
C ARG A 99 5.66 -2.82 -3.86
N PHE A 100 4.87 -3.14 -2.82
CA PHE A 100 3.56 -2.49 -2.61
C PHE A 100 3.67 -1.02 -2.20
N GLN A 101 4.88 -0.51 -1.93
CA GLN A 101 5.10 0.90 -1.65
C GLN A 101 4.59 1.81 -2.77
N ARG A 102 4.58 1.35 -4.03
CA ARG A 102 4.06 2.13 -5.16
C ARG A 102 2.62 2.59 -4.94
N TRP A 103 1.76 1.72 -4.41
CA TRP A 103 0.36 2.04 -4.15
C TRP A 103 0.24 3.22 -3.18
N PHE A 104 1.09 3.24 -2.16
CA PHE A 104 1.10 4.28 -1.14
C PHE A 104 1.78 5.57 -1.61
N LEU A 105 2.82 5.50 -2.45
CA LEU A 105 3.53 6.66 -3.02
C LEU A 105 2.65 7.48 -3.98
N TYR A 106 1.80 6.81 -4.74
CA TYR A 106 0.87 7.47 -5.65
C TYR A 106 -0.54 7.57 -5.10
N ASP A 107 -0.73 7.21 -3.83
CA ASP A 107 -2.04 7.22 -3.16
C ASP A 107 -3.14 6.56 -4.01
N PHE A 108 -2.80 5.41 -4.59
CA PHE A 108 -3.61 4.59 -5.50
C PHE A 108 -4.08 5.27 -6.80
N LYS A 109 -3.55 6.45 -7.16
CA LYS A 109 -3.98 7.23 -8.34
C LYS A 109 -3.98 6.44 -9.65
N PHE A 110 -3.03 5.53 -9.81
CA PHE A 110 -2.87 4.71 -11.02
C PHE A 110 -3.58 3.37 -10.94
N GLU A 111 -4.09 3.00 -9.76
CA GLU A 111 -4.78 1.74 -9.54
C GLU A 111 -6.29 1.88 -9.81
N PHE A 112 -6.91 2.99 -9.39
CA PHE A 112 -8.34 3.22 -9.58
C PHE A 112 -8.68 4.05 -10.83
N PRO A 113 -9.89 3.87 -11.42
CA PRO A 113 -10.37 4.70 -12.51
C PRO A 113 -10.29 6.19 -12.19
N HIS A 114 -10.10 7.03 -13.21
CA HIS A 114 -10.00 8.48 -13.02
C HIS A 114 -11.25 9.05 -12.35
N ASP A 115 -12.42 8.59 -12.78
CA ASP A 115 -13.72 9.09 -12.31
C ASP A 115 -14.01 8.68 -10.85
N ASP A 116 -13.33 7.64 -10.37
CA ASP A 116 -13.57 7.04 -9.06
C ASP A 116 -12.49 7.36 -8.02
N ILE A 117 -11.33 7.88 -8.41
CA ILE A 117 -10.21 8.09 -7.47
C ILE A 117 -10.58 9.07 -6.35
N MET A 118 -11.42 10.06 -6.64
CA MET A 118 -11.89 11.03 -5.64
C MET A 118 -12.66 10.33 -4.53
N LEU A 119 -13.51 9.37 -4.86
CA LEU A 119 -14.23 8.57 -3.88
C LEU A 119 -13.27 7.80 -2.95
N VAL A 120 -12.17 7.28 -3.50
CA VAL A 120 -11.13 6.61 -2.69
C VAL A 120 -10.49 7.61 -1.73
N TRP A 121 -10.06 8.77 -2.23
CA TRP A 121 -9.40 9.78 -1.41
C TRP A 121 -10.30 10.34 -0.32
N GLU A 122 -11.54 10.67 -0.64
CA GLU A 122 -12.55 11.13 0.32
C GLU A 122 -12.80 10.08 1.40
N THR A 123 -12.94 8.81 1.01
CA THR A 123 -13.15 7.72 1.98
C THR A 123 -11.93 7.57 2.90
N VAL A 124 -10.72 7.59 2.34
CA VAL A 124 -9.49 7.50 3.15
C VAL A 124 -9.37 8.70 4.09
N TRP A 125 -9.60 9.93 3.60
CA TRP A 125 -9.52 11.13 4.43
C TRP A 125 -10.57 11.12 5.56
N ALA A 126 -11.82 10.79 5.24
CA ALA A 126 -12.88 10.69 6.24
C ALA A 126 -12.57 9.60 7.28
N ALA A 127 -12.07 8.44 6.85
CA ALA A 127 -11.69 7.37 7.75
C ALA A 127 -10.51 7.77 8.66
N SER A 128 -9.51 8.48 8.15
CA SER A 128 -8.37 8.95 8.96
C SER A 128 -8.79 9.92 10.05
N GLU A 129 -9.75 10.82 9.77
CA GLU A 129 -10.32 11.72 10.79
C GLU A 129 -11.11 10.95 11.86
N LEU A 130 -11.89 9.95 11.46
CA LEU A 130 -12.74 9.18 12.38
C LEU A 130 -11.95 8.18 13.25
N LEU A 131 -10.88 7.58 12.71
CA LEU A 131 -10.14 6.50 13.38
C LEU A 131 -8.99 6.99 14.27
N GLY A 132 -8.67 8.29 14.24
CA GLY A 132 -7.66 8.91 15.11
C GLY A 132 -6.22 8.59 14.70
N SER A 133 -5.49 9.64 14.30
CA SER A 133 -4.02 9.75 14.21
C SER A 133 -3.23 8.75 13.34
N SER A 134 -3.82 7.72 12.74
CA SER A 134 -3.10 6.82 11.84
C SER A 134 -3.78 6.76 10.48
N ASP A 135 -3.06 7.14 9.42
CA ASP A 135 -3.42 6.95 7.99
C ASP A 135 -3.45 5.46 7.58
N SER A 136 -3.90 4.61 8.49
CA SER A 136 -3.97 3.16 8.39
C SER A 136 -5.06 2.69 7.42
N PHE A 137 -6.08 3.51 7.13
CA PHE A 137 -7.18 3.10 6.26
C PHE A 137 -6.70 2.77 4.83
N SER A 138 -5.70 3.48 4.32
CA SER A 138 -5.05 3.14 3.04
C SER A 138 -4.46 1.72 3.03
N ALA A 139 -3.94 1.22 4.16
CA ALA A 139 -3.46 -0.16 4.26
C ALA A 139 -4.61 -1.17 4.18
N PHE A 140 -5.81 -0.82 4.68
CA PHE A 140 -7.01 -1.63 4.47
C PHE A 140 -7.48 -1.62 3.01
N VAL A 141 -7.33 -0.51 2.29
CA VAL A 141 -7.60 -0.45 0.83
C VAL A 141 -6.64 -1.38 0.08
N ALA A 142 -5.34 -1.32 0.36
CA ALA A 142 -4.36 -2.24 -0.22
C ALA A 142 -4.67 -3.72 0.12
N MET A 143 -5.03 -4.01 1.37
CA MET A 143 -5.44 -5.36 1.79
C MET A 143 -6.71 -5.81 1.06
N ALA A 144 -7.67 -4.91 0.85
CA ALA A 144 -8.90 -5.21 0.11
C ALA A 144 -8.62 -5.52 -1.36
N MET A 145 -7.69 -4.81 -2.01
CA MET A 145 -7.24 -5.15 -3.37
C MET A 145 -6.66 -6.57 -3.42
N LEU A 146 -5.80 -6.92 -2.47
CA LEU A 146 -5.22 -8.26 -2.37
C LEU A 146 -6.26 -9.36 -2.11
N GLN A 147 -7.22 -9.10 -1.22
CA GLN A 147 -8.33 -10.01 -0.91
C GLN A 147 -9.26 -10.23 -2.11
N GLU A 148 -9.57 -9.16 -2.85
CA GLU A 148 -10.45 -9.20 -4.02
C GLU A 148 -9.94 -10.20 -5.08
N TYR A 149 -8.62 -10.25 -5.28
CA TYR A 149 -7.98 -11.15 -6.23
C TYR A 149 -7.32 -12.38 -5.58
N ARG A 150 -7.54 -12.62 -4.28
CA ARG A 150 -6.94 -13.70 -3.51
C ARG A 150 -7.05 -15.06 -4.19
N ARG A 151 -8.24 -15.39 -4.71
CA ARG A 151 -8.48 -16.67 -5.39
C ARG A 151 -7.62 -16.79 -6.65
N GLN A 152 -7.51 -15.72 -7.44
CA GLN A 152 -6.68 -15.74 -8.65
C GLN A 152 -5.20 -15.91 -8.31
N ILE A 153 -4.73 -15.26 -7.24
CA ILE A 153 -3.34 -15.36 -6.78
C ILE A 153 -3.01 -16.77 -6.29
N LEU A 154 -3.86 -17.34 -5.42
CA LEU A 154 -3.59 -18.63 -4.77
C LEU A 154 -3.93 -19.82 -5.66
N ASP A 155 -5.06 -19.81 -6.36
CA ASP A 155 -5.51 -20.95 -7.18
C ASP A 155 -4.61 -21.15 -8.40
N ARG A 156 -3.97 -20.07 -8.90
CA ARG A 156 -3.00 -20.12 -10.01
C ARG A 156 -1.54 -20.16 -9.55
N ASP A 157 -1.29 -20.19 -8.24
CA ASP A 157 0.05 -20.15 -7.63
C ASP A 157 0.96 -19.05 -8.23
N LEU A 158 0.41 -17.85 -8.42
CA LEU A 158 1.14 -16.76 -9.08
C LEU A 158 2.41 -16.41 -8.29
N ASP A 159 3.54 -16.29 -8.98
CA ASP A 159 4.77 -15.77 -8.40
C ASP A 159 4.67 -14.26 -8.14
N PHE A 160 5.67 -13.69 -7.48
CA PHE A 160 5.60 -12.29 -7.08
C PHE A 160 5.61 -11.34 -8.28
N ASP A 161 6.38 -11.65 -9.33
CA ASP A 161 6.51 -10.80 -10.51
C ASP A 161 5.22 -10.83 -11.34
N GLN A 162 4.58 -12.00 -11.45
CA GLN A 162 3.25 -12.18 -12.03
C GLN A 162 2.17 -11.43 -11.27
N ILE A 163 2.23 -11.42 -9.93
CA ILE A 163 1.29 -10.62 -9.13
C ILE A 163 1.50 -9.14 -9.41
N MET A 164 2.73 -8.64 -9.46
CA MET A 164 3.00 -7.24 -9.80
C MET A 164 2.51 -6.89 -11.20
N GLN A 165 2.85 -7.72 -12.20
CA GLN A 165 2.39 -7.53 -13.57
C GLN A 165 0.86 -7.51 -13.65
N PHE A 166 0.17 -8.41 -12.93
CA PHE A 166 -1.29 -8.42 -12.87
C PHE A 166 -1.86 -7.09 -12.37
N TYR A 167 -1.31 -6.52 -11.30
CA TYR A 167 -1.77 -5.22 -10.79
C TYR A 167 -1.43 -4.06 -11.73
N ASP A 168 -0.26 -4.09 -12.36
CA ASP A 168 0.16 -3.09 -13.36
C ASP A 168 -0.82 -3.08 -14.54
N GLU A 169 -1.18 -4.27 -15.03
CA GLU A 169 -2.17 -4.41 -16.09
C GLU A 169 -3.56 -3.96 -15.63
N MET A 170 -3.96 -4.27 -14.39
CA MET A 170 -5.26 -3.88 -13.83
C MET A 170 -5.37 -2.40 -13.44
N GLY A 171 -4.28 -1.63 -13.56
CA GLY A 171 -4.25 -0.20 -13.29
C GLY A 171 -5.40 0.55 -13.98
N GLY A 172 -6.14 1.32 -13.19
CA GLY A 172 -7.30 2.09 -13.64
C GLY A 172 -8.57 1.27 -13.88
N ARG A 173 -8.58 -0.04 -13.59
CA ARG A 173 -9.70 -0.97 -13.89
C ARG A 173 -10.30 -1.65 -12.66
N HIS A 174 -9.80 -1.32 -11.47
CA HIS A 174 -10.31 -1.85 -10.21
C HIS A 174 -11.74 -1.37 -9.92
N ASN A 175 -12.61 -2.27 -9.44
CA ASN A 175 -13.96 -1.89 -9.00
C ASN A 175 -13.90 -1.18 -7.65
N THR A 176 -13.92 0.15 -7.70
CA THR A 176 -13.72 1.03 -6.55
C THR A 176 -14.71 0.77 -5.42
N GLN A 177 -16.01 0.75 -5.74
CA GLN A 177 -17.08 0.54 -4.76
C GLN A 177 -16.94 -0.79 -4.03
N ARG A 178 -16.59 -1.85 -4.77
CA ARG A 178 -16.38 -3.18 -4.19
C ARG A 178 -15.16 -3.17 -3.27
N ILE A 179 -14.03 -2.63 -3.71
CA ILE A 179 -12.81 -2.58 -2.89
C ILE A 179 -13.01 -1.76 -1.61
N LEU A 180 -13.66 -0.59 -1.69
CA LEU A 180 -13.94 0.23 -0.50
C LEU A 180 -14.89 -0.48 0.48
N ARG A 181 -15.88 -1.22 -0.02
CA ARG A 181 -16.75 -2.07 0.82
C ARG A 181 -15.96 -3.15 1.55
N TRP A 182 -15.09 -3.85 0.82
CA TRP A 182 -14.18 -4.85 1.40
C TRP A 182 -13.24 -4.23 2.44
N ALA A 183 -12.66 -3.07 2.17
CA ALA A 183 -11.80 -2.37 3.13
C ALA A 183 -12.55 -2.08 4.44
N ARG A 184 -13.80 -1.63 4.37
CA ARG A 184 -14.66 -1.42 5.56
C ARG A 184 -14.94 -2.72 6.32
N GLU A 185 -15.21 -3.82 5.62
CA GLU A 185 -15.44 -5.13 6.24
C GLU A 185 -14.19 -5.68 6.93
N LEU A 186 -13.01 -5.41 6.38
CA LEU A 186 -11.73 -5.76 7.00
C LEU A 186 -11.51 -4.98 8.29
N VAL A 187 -11.81 -3.67 8.31
CA VAL A 187 -11.77 -2.86 9.55
C VAL A 187 -12.69 -3.45 10.61
N ALA A 188 -13.94 -3.76 10.26
CA ALA A 188 -14.89 -4.38 11.18
C ALA A 188 -14.41 -5.75 11.70
N SER A 189 -13.70 -6.50 10.86
CA SER A 189 -13.11 -7.79 11.24
C SER A 189 -11.96 -7.63 12.22
N VAL A 190 -11.06 -6.66 12.01
CA VAL A 190 -10.00 -6.34 12.99
C VAL A 190 -10.59 -5.90 14.31
N ILE A 191 -11.58 -5.00 14.31
CA ILE A 191 -12.25 -4.55 15.55
C ILE A 191 -12.83 -5.74 16.32
N ARG A 192 -13.48 -6.68 15.64
CA ARG A 192 -14.01 -7.91 16.26
C ARG A 192 -12.89 -8.77 16.85
N LEU A 193 -11.78 -8.97 16.13
CA LEU A 193 -10.64 -9.74 16.62
C LEU A 193 -9.99 -9.09 17.85
N CYS A 194 -9.87 -7.77 17.87
CA CYS A 194 -9.35 -7.05 19.02
C CYS A 194 -10.27 -7.19 20.24
N LYS A 195 -11.60 -7.06 20.05
CA LYS A 195 -12.58 -7.23 21.12
C LYS A 195 -12.63 -8.66 21.66
N ALA A 196 -12.42 -9.67 20.84
CA ALA A 196 -12.42 -11.08 21.26
C ALA A 196 -11.17 -11.49 22.05
N ARG A 197 -10.10 -10.68 22.03
CA ARG A 197 -8.86 -10.93 22.77
C ARG A 197 -8.78 -10.21 24.12
N VAL A 198 -9.77 -9.36 24.43
CA VAL A 198 -9.93 -8.65 25.71
C VAL A 198 -10.97 -9.37 26.53
#